data_AF-A0A517TAF4-F1
#
_entry.id   AF-A0A517TAF4-F1
#
_cell.length_a   1.000
_cell.length_b   1.000
_cell.length_c   1.000
_cell.angle_alpha   90.00
_cell.angle_beta   90.00
_cell.angle_gamma   90.00
#
_symmetry.space_group_name_H-M   'P 1'
#
loop_
_entity.id
_entity.type
_entity.pdbx_description
1 polymer ?
#
loop_
_entity_poly.entity_id
_entity_poly.type
_entity_poly.pdbx_seq_one_letter_code
_entity_poly.pdbx_strand_id
1 'polypeptide(L)'
;MEVIGTGFRMSQVDQRIEAAEALKREWTGKRVTVDDSQPSLRRFAGREGVVKTVNMNGHALIEFDGTVDISWYDVDLAHLREV
;
A
#
# COMPACT_ATOMS: atom_id res chain seq x y z
N MET A 1 14.67 46.69 -0.66
CA MET A 1 14.62 45.89 -1.91
C MET A 1 14.29 44.48 -1.47
N GLU A 2 13.02 44.15 -1.57
CA GLU A 2 12.44 42.91 -1.07
C GLU A 2 12.38 41.90 -2.22
N VAL A 3 12.97 40.73 -2.03
CA VAL A 3 12.77 39.55 -2.88
C VAL A 3 12.35 38.40 -1.98
N ILE A 4 11.08 38.38 -1.57
CA ILE A 4 10.49 37.21 -0.93
C ILE A 4 10.21 36.20 -2.05
N GLY A 5 11.03 35.16 -2.14
CA GLY A 5 10.75 33.98 -2.94
C GLY A 5 9.55 33.24 -2.37
N THR A 6 8.36 33.48 -2.91
CA THR A 6 7.13 32.81 -2.50
C THR A 6 7.14 31.37 -3.02
N GLY A 7 7.74 30.45 -2.25
CA GLY A 7 7.58 29.02 -2.46
C GLY A 7 6.18 28.57 -2.02
N PHE A 8 5.36 28.08 -2.96
CA PHE A 8 4.10 27.44 -2.63
C PHE A 8 4.38 26.17 -1.80
N ARG A 9 4.00 26.19 -0.51
CA ARG A 9 4.11 25.02 0.37
C ARG A 9 2.87 24.15 0.17
N MET A 10 3.06 22.95 -0.39
CA MET A 10 2.00 21.95 -0.48
C MET A 10 1.41 21.67 0.90
N SER A 11 0.09 21.52 0.96
CA SER A 11 -0.58 21.18 2.21
C SER A 11 -0.21 19.77 2.65
N GLN A 12 -0.38 19.48 3.94
CA GLN A 12 -0.16 18.13 4.47
C GLN A 12 -1.08 17.09 3.82
N VAL A 13 -2.26 17.51 3.35
CA VAL A 13 -3.18 16.64 2.61
C VAL A 13 -2.64 16.35 1.22
N ASP A 14 -2.14 17.35 0.50
CA ASP A 14 -1.56 17.16 -0.84
C ASP A 14 -0.36 16.21 -0.80
N GLN A 15 0.49 16.34 0.23
CA GLN A 15 1.63 15.46 0.44
C GLN A 15 1.22 14.00 0.66
N ARG A 16 0.12 13.75 1.40
CA ARG A 16 -0.40 12.39 1.62
C ARG A 16 -1.02 11.80 0.37
N ILE A 17 -1.74 12.61 -0.40
CA ILE A 17 -2.32 12.18 -1.68
C ILE A 17 -1.20 11.79 -2.64
N GLU A 18 -0.18 12.64 -2.79
CA GLU A 18 0.96 12.34 -3.67
C GLU A 18 1.70 11.06 -3.24
N ALA A 19 1.92 10.87 -1.95
CA ALA A 19 2.53 9.66 -1.41
C ALA A 19 1.69 8.41 -1.73
N ALA A 20 0.37 8.45 -1.50
CA ALA A 20 -0.51 7.32 -1.80
C ALA A 20 -0.55 7.02 -3.31
N GLU A 21 -0.56 8.05 -4.17
CA GLU A 21 -0.50 7.87 -5.62
C GLU A 21 0.85 7.34 -6.10
N ALA A 22 1.95 7.66 -5.43
CA ALA A 22 3.26 7.04 -5.69
C ALA A 22 3.24 5.56 -5.32
N LEU A 23 2.73 5.22 -4.13
CA LEU A 23 2.62 3.83 -3.67
C LEU A 23 1.70 3.00 -4.58
N LYS A 24 0.57 3.55 -5.04
CA LYS A 24 -0.29 2.88 -6.03
C LYS A 24 0.48 2.50 -7.29
N ARG A 25 1.27 3.43 -7.84
CA ARG A 25 2.06 3.20 -9.06
C ARG A 25 3.14 2.14 -8.85
N GLU A 26 3.76 2.14 -7.68
CA GLU A 26 4.83 1.20 -7.35
C GLU A 26 4.31 -0.21 -7.07
N TRP A 27 3.21 -0.34 -6.34
CA TRP A 27 2.79 -1.63 -5.78
C TRP A 27 1.71 -2.35 -6.56
N THR A 28 0.87 -1.65 -7.32
CA THR A 28 -0.23 -2.29 -8.05
C THR A 28 0.29 -3.35 -9.03
N GLY A 29 -0.28 -4.55 -8.96
CA GLY A 29 0.06 -5.68 -9.80
C GLY A 29 1.22 -6.54 -9.27
N LYS A 30 1.95 -6.11 -8.24
CA LYS A 30 3.02 -6.91 -7.64
C LYS A 30 2.45 -8.15 -6.94
N ARG A 31 3.19 -9.27 -7.03
CA ARG A 31 2.95 -10.45 -6.21
C ARG A 31 3.68 -10.32 -4.88
N VAL A 32 2.99 -10.68 -3.81
CA VAL A 32 3.47 -10.49 -2.44
C VAL A 32 3.11 -11.67 -1.56
N THR A 33 3.88 -11.83 -0.50
CA THR A 33 3.56 -12.63 0.69
C THR A 33 3.50 -11.72 1.91
N VAL A 34 2.87 -12.19 2.98
CA VAL A 34 2.79 -11.46 4.26
C VAL A 34 3.86 -11.90 5.25
N ASP A 35 4.22 -11.01 6.16
CA ASP A 35 4.91 -11.35 7.39
C ASP A 35 3.93 -11.98 8.40
N ASP A 36 4.11 -13.27 8.68
CA ASP A 36 3.23 -14.06 9.55
C ASP A 36 3.53 -13.93 11.05
N SER A 37 4.51 -13.10 11.42
CA SER A 37 4.71 -12.70 12.82
C SER A 37 3.54 -11.85 13.34
N GLN A 38 2.82 -11.16 12.45
CA GLN A 38 1.61 -10.40 12.75
C GLN A 38 0.41 -11.36 12.96
N PRO A 39 -0.21 -11.40 14.16
CA PRO A 39 -1.29 -12.35 14.45
C PRO A 39 -2.48 -12.26 13.49
N SER A 40 -2.80 -11.05 13.01
CA SER A 40 -3.90 -10.81 12.08
C SER A 40 -3.63 -11.34 10.66
N LEU A 41 -2.35 -11.47 10.30
CA LEU A 41 -1.90 -11.88 8.96
C LEU A 41 -1.60 -13.38 8.87
N ARG A 42 -1.44 -14.09 9.99
CA ARG A 42 -1.16 -15.55 10.03
C ARG A 42 -2.10 -16.41 9.18
N ARG A 43 -3.35 -16.00 9.01
CA ARG A 43 -4.31 -16.73 8.15
C ARG A 43 -3.93 -16.76 6.67
N PHE A 44 -3.03 -15.86 6.25
CA PHE A 44 -2.46 -15.77 4.90
C PHE A 44 -1.03 -16.33 4.82
N ALA A 45 -0.51 -16.92 5.91
CA ALA A 45 0.84 -17.49 5.92
C ALA A 45 1.00 -18.55 4.82
N GLY A 46 2.09 -18.45 4.06
CA GLY A 46 2.37 -19.33 2.93
C GLY A 46 1.51 -19.10 1.68
N ARG A 47 0.65 -18.08 1.65
CA ARG A 47 -0.12 -17.70 0.46
C ARG A 47 0.55 -16.52 -0.24
N GLU A 48 0.65 -16.60 -1.55
CA GLU A 48 0.89 -15.45 -2.40
C GLU A 48 -0.43 -14.68 -2.61
N GLY A 49 -0.31 -13.40 -2.93
CA GLY A 49 -1.41 -12.58 -3.37
C GLY A 49 -0.94 -11.51 -4.34
N VAL A 50 -1.90 -10.91 -5.05
CA VAL A 50 -1.65 -9.82 -5.99
C VAL A 50 -2.16 -8.52 -5.37
N VAL A 51 -1.30 -7.52 -5.31
CA VAL A 51 -1.70 -6.16 -4.92
C VAL A 51 -2.62 -5.60 -6.01
N LYS A 52 -3.88 -5.35 -5.68
CA LYS A 52 -4.89 -4.82 -6.61
C LYS A 52 -4.83 -3.32 -6.72
N THR A 53 -4.51 -2.64 -5.61
CA THR A 53 -4.27 -1.21 -5.53
C THR A 53 -3.69 -0.84 -4.16
N VAL A 54 -3.39 0.44 -3.93
CA VAL A 54 -3.07 1.01 -2.60
C VAL A 54 -4.14 2.05 -2.26
N ASN A 55 -4.66 2.04 -1.04
CA ASN A 55 -5.67 3.01 -0.61
C ASN A 55 -5.05 4.33 -0.13
N MET A 56 -5.87 5.30 0.27
CA MET A 56 -5.41 6.64 0.69
C MET A 56 -4.73 6.66 2.07
N ASN A 57 -4.79 5.56 2.83
CA ASN A 57 -4.00 5.39 4.04
C ASN A 57 -2.59 4.83 3.74
N GLY A 58 -2.30 4.47 2.48
CA GLY A 58 -1.04 3.87 2.08
C GLY A 58 -0.97 2.36 2.26
N HIS A 59 -2.08 1.69 2.56
CA HIS A 59 -2.13 0.23 2.68
C HIS A 59 -2.45 -0.43 1.34
N ALA A 60 -1.85 -1.59 1.08
CA ALA A 60 -2.13 -2.40 -0.09
C ALA A 60 -3.46 -3.14 0.07
N LEU A 61 -4.28 -3.13 -0.97
CA LEU A 61 -5.45 -4.01 -1.09
C LEU A 61 -5.02 -5.26 -1.87
N ILE A 62 -5.02 -6.41 -1.21
CA ILE A 62 -4.46 -7.65 -1.74
C ILE A 62 -5.55 -8.69 -1.91
N GLU A 63 -5.54 -9.34 -3.06
CA GLU A 63 -6.31 -10.56 -3.35
C GLU A 63 -5.35 -11.75 -3.18
N PHE A 64 -5.62 -12.62 -2.21
CA PHE A 64 -4.76 -13.80 -1.95
C PHE A 64 -5.24 -15.02 -2.71
N ASP A 65 -4.29 -15.84 -3.16
CA ASP A 65 -4.61 -17.08 -3.88
C ASP A 65 -5.35 -18.09 -2.98
N GLY A 66 -6.21 -18.89 -3.61
CA GLY A 66 -6.91 -19.99 -2.95
C GLY A 66 -8.02 -19.56 -1.99
N THR A 67 -8.42 -18.28 -1.97
CA THR A 67 -9.67 -17.87 -1.34
C THR A 67 -10.83 -18.21 -2.28
N VAL A 68 -11.91 -18.79 -1.72
CA VAL A 68 -13.16 -19.00 -2.48
C VAL A 68 -13.85 -17.66 -2.78
N ASP A 69 -13.53 -16.64 -1.97
CA ASP A 69 -14.07 -15.30 -2.08
C ASP A 69 -13.15 -14.39 -2.92
N ILE A 70 -13.75 -13.51 -3.72
CA ILE A 70 -13.09 -12.40 -4.44
C ILE A 70 -12.78 -11.21 -3.53
N SER A 71 -12.43 -11.49 -2.28
CA SER A 71 -12.21 -10.46 -1.24
C SER A 71 -10.82 -9.84 -1.36
N TRP A 72 -10.75 -8.53 -1.13
CA TRP A 72 -9.49 -7.81 -0.99
C TRP A 72 -9.24 -7.46 0.47
N TYR A 73 -8.00 -7.63 0.90
CA TYR A 73 -7.58 -7.37 2.28
C TYR A 73 -6.61 -6.21 2.33
N ASP A 74 -6.89 -5.29 3.24
CA ASP A 74 -6.04 -4.15 3.53
C ASP A 74 -4.85 -4.58 4.41
N VAL A 75 -3.63 -4.37 3.92
CA VAL A 75 -2.39 -4.76 4.60
C VAL A 75 -1.37 -3.63 4.51
N ASP A 76 -0.76 -3.29 5.65
CA ASP A 76 0.36 -2.35 5.72
C ASP A 76 1.54 -2.89 4.89
N LEU A 77 2.08 -2.04 4.02
CA LEU A 77 3.22 -2.34 3.17
C LEU A 77 4.45 -2.83 3.95
N ALA A 78 4.62 -2.39 5.20
CA ALA A 78 5.70 -2.83 6.09
C ALA A 78 5.64 -4.33 6.44
N HIS A 79 4.50 -4.99 6.19
CA HIS A 79 4.30 -6.41 6.42
C HIS A 79 4.30 -7.23 5.12
N LEU A 80 4.70 -6.64 3.99
CA LEU A 80 4.73 -7.32 2.70
C LEU A 80 6.14 -7.61 2.24
N ARG A 81 6.27 -8.70 1.48
CA ARG A 81 7.50 -9.09 0.79
C ARG A 81 7.14 -9.44 -0.65
N GLU A 82 7.80 -8.80 -1.61
CA GLU A 82 7.65 -9.12 -3.04
C GLU A 82 8.22 -10.52 -3.33
N VAL A 83 7.57 -11.25 -4.24
CA VAL A 83 7.89 -12.64 -4.63
C VAL A 83 8.30 -12.74 -6.09
#